data_AF-A0A1V6CCF6-F1
#
_entry.id   AF-A0A1V6CCF6-F1
#
_cell.length_a   1.000
_cell.length_b   1.000
_cell.length_c   1.000
_cell.angle_alpha   90.00
_cell.angle_beta   90.00
_cell.angle_gamma   90.00
#
_symmetry.space_group_name_H-M   'P 1'
#
loop_
_entity.id
_entity.type
_entity.pdbx_description
1 polymer ?
#
loop_
_entity_poly.entity_id
_entity_poly.type
_entity_poly.pdbx_seq_one_letter_code
_entity_poly.pdbx_strand_id
1 'polypeptide(L)'
;MQGEILKLKDIPQNEVPERLKVHFYFDFNKYPFRHRDLFERQEINSVISVLEAIHPYACEWIQKSLQEKKNSSTVKELSPQAFKGKSTGNFVIYVEDGAIFEPSFIKGSLKDKGHTLFIGKDTHLTGASVFLDEGDIYIGENNVIESGVGIKGPTIIGNKNEIRQGAYFRGDVIIGDGGTYRGEIKNGVMMDKANFPHPSYVGDSICGYATHFGNQATTANLGIYAGISGKKNVVIVVQEKKYDIGRPKIGIILGDYSQVGCNSVSDPGVFVGPNTIFYSLCRISKGFYGPNEVLKNKPLEKGIIERAPLKI
;
A
#
# COMPACT_ATOMS: atom_id res chain seq x y z
N MET A 1 -32.26 0.59 18.01
CA MET A 1 -32.81 -0.01 16.77
C MET A 1 -31.67 -0.66 16.00
N GLN A 2 -31.72 -1.98 15.78
CA GLN A 2 -30.77 -2.68 14.89
C GLN A 2 -31.17 -2.38 13.44
N GLY A 3 -30.65 -1.28 12.90
CA GLY A 3 -30.76 -0.99 11.47
C GLY A 3 -30.11 -2.07 10.63
N GLU A 4 -30.69 -2.34 9.45
CA GLU A 4 -30.20 -3.27 8.45
C GLU A 4 -28.72 -2.99 8.10
N ILE A 5 -27.93 -4.06 7.95
CA ILE A 5 -26.54 -3.97 7.48
C ILE A 5 -26.53 -4.31 6.00
N LEU A 6 -26.25 -3.31 5.18
CA LEU A 6 -26.17 -3.45 3.73
C LEU A 6 -24.79 -4.00 3.36
N LYS A 7 -24.72 -4.86 2.35
CA LYS A 7 -23.43 -5.31 1.79
C LYS A 7 -22.95 -4.28 0.77
N LEU A 8 -21.80 -3.66 1.01
CA LEU A 8 -21.31 -2.57 0.16
C LEU A 8 -21.12 -3.00 -1.30
N LYS A 9 -20.64 -4.22 -1.53
CA LYS A 9 -20.44 -4.77 -2.88
C LYS A 9 -21.74 -4.91 -3.71
N ASP A 10 -22.89 -4.98 -3.04
CA ASP A 10 -24.19 -5.18 -3.69
C ASP A 10 -24.89 -3.82 -3.96
N ILE A 11 -24.28 -2.70 -3.54
CA ILE A 11 -24.82 -1.35 -3.77
C ILE A 11 -24.50 -0.89 -5.19
N PRO A 12 -25.50 -0.46 -5.99
CA PRO A 12 -25.28 0.13 -7.30
C PRO A 12 -24.36 1.34 -7.24
N GLN A 13 -23.50 1.52 -8.24
CA GLN A 13 -22.45 2.57 -8.24
C GLN A 13 -23.00 3.99 -8.06
N ASN A 14 -24.19 4.28 -8.60
CA ASN A 14 -24.88 5.57 -8.46
C ASN A 14 -25.47 5.79 -7.05
N GLU A 15 -25.63 4.73 -6.26
CA GLU A 15 -26.17 4.77 -4.88
C GLU A 15 -25.09 4.68 -3.80
N VAL A 16 -23.83 4.39 -4.18
CA VAL A 16 -22.70 4.37 -3.24
C VAL A 16 -22.55 5.78 -2.63
N PRO A 17 -22.53 5.90 -1.30
CA PRO A 17 -22.35 7.20 -0.64
C PRO A 17 -21.08 7.90 -1.09
N GLU A 18 -21.13 9.23 -1.20
CA GLU A 18 -20.01 10.04 -1.70
C GLU A 18 -18.69 9.78 -0.94
N ARG A 19 -18.77 9.66 0.39
CA ARG A 19 -17.64 9.32 1.28
C ARG A 19 -17.00 7.96 1.00
N LEU A 20 -17.60 7.12 0.17
CA LEU A 20 -17.08 5.80 -0.21
C LEU A 20 -16.61 5.74 -1.65
N LYS A 21 -16.72 6.84 -2.42
CA LYS A 21 -16.26 6.90 -3.80
C LYS A 21 -14.78 7.23 -3.87
N VAL A 22 -14.12 6.72 -4.91
CA VAL A 22 -12.69 6.93 -5.18
C VAL A 22 -12.36 8.43 -5.30
N HIS A 23 -13.13 9.16 -6.12
CA HIS A 23 -12.85 10.57 -6.44
C HIS A 23 -13.04 11.53 -5.26
N PHE A 24 -13.65 11.09 -4.17
CA PHE A 24 -13.68 11.88 -2.93
C PHE A 24 -12.28 12.02 -2.32
N TYR A 25 -11.42 11.01 -2.51
CA TYR A 25 -10.08 10.94 -1.90
C TYR A 25 -8.97 11.34 -2.87
N PHE A 26 -9.13 11.04 -4.15
CA PHE A 26 -8.07 11.12 -5.16
C PHE A 26 -8.53 11.91 -6.39
N ASP A 27 -7.85 13.01 -6.68
CA ASP A 27 -8.09 13.85 -7.87
C ASP A 27 -7.08 13.50 -8.97
N PHE A 28 -7.41 12.50 -9.79
CA PHE A 28 -6.53 12.05 -10.88
C PHE A 28 -6.39 13.06 -12.04
N ASN A 29 -7.25 14.08 -12.11
CA ASN A 29 -7.11 15.12 -13.13
C ASN A 29 -6.06 16.14 -12.70
N LYS A 30 -6.03 16.48 -11.40
CA LYS A 30 -5.04 17.38 -10.82
C LYS A 30 -3.71 16.69 -10.56
N TYR A 31 -3.74 15.43 -10.13
CA TYR A 31 -2.58 14.60 -9.82
C TYR A 31 -2.66 13.29 -10.62
N PRO A 32 -2.22 13.28 -11.89
CA PRO A 32 -2.21 12.07 -12.69
C PRO A 32 -1.45 10.94 -12.02
N PHE A 33 -1.95 9.72 -12.15
CA PHE A 33 -1.32 8.52 -11.61
C PHE A 33 -1.26 7.43 -12.68
N ARG A 34 -0.07 6.85 -12.90
CA ARG A 34 0.16 5.84 -13.95
C ARG A 34 -0.76 4.64 -13.82
N HIS A 35 -1.15 4.30 -12.59
CA HIS A 35 -2.02 3.17 -12.31
C HIS A 35 -3.47 3.57 -12.05
N ARG A 36 -3.93 4.70 -12.63
CA ARG A 36 -5.33 5.16 -12.57
C ARG A 36 -6.32 4.07 -12.98
N ASP A 37 -5.98 3.27 -13.99
CA ASP A 37 -6.83 2.18 -14.49
C ASP A 37 -7.25 1.18 -13.40
N LEU A 38 -6.45 0.99 -12.34
CA LEU A 38 -6.83 0.19 -11.16
C LEU A 38 -8.13 0.68 -10.52
N PHE A 39 -8.33 1.99 -10.48
CA PHE A 39 -9.46 2.64 -9.81
C PHE A 39 -10.70 2.75 -10.69
N GLU A 40 -10.55 2.49 -12.00
CA GLU A 40 -11.60 2.64 -13.02
C GLU A 40 -12.05 1.28 -13.57
N ARG A 41 -11.58 0.16 -12.99
CA ARG A 41 -12.03 -1.18 -13.38
C ARG A 41 -13.52 -1.34 -13.11
N GLN A 42 -14.18 -2.18 -13.92
CA GLN A 42 -15.64 -2.35 -13.89
C GLN A 42 -16.16 -2.89 -12.55
N GLU A 43 -15.36 -3.70 -11.85
CA GLU A 43 -15.68 -4.25 -10.53
C GLU A 43 -15.57 -3.23 -9.38
N ILE A 44 -15.01 -2.03 -9.63
CA ILE A 44 -14.84 -1.00 -8.61
C ILE A 44 -16.14 -0.23 -8.42
N ASN A 45 -16.82 -0.48 -7.31
CA ASN A 45 -17.97 0.31 -6.89
C ASN A 45 -17.63 1.35 -5.80
N SER A 46 -16.53 1.15 -5.06
CA SER A 46 -16.13 1.99 -3.94
C SER A 46 -14.61 2.06 -3.79
N VAL A 47 -14.12 2.98 -2.98
CA VAL A 47 -12.68 3.06 -2.66
C VAL A 47 -12.19 1.81 -1.91
N ILE A 48 -13.07 1.06 -1.24
CA ILE A 48 -12.71 -0.19 -0.56
C ILE A 48 -12.51 -1.33 -1.57
N SER A 49 -13.37 -1.45 -2.58
CA SER A 49 -13.26 -2.53 -3.58
C SER A 49 -11.95 -2.48 -4.37
N VAL A 50 -11.30 -1.31 -4.42
CA VAL A 50 -9.95 -1.16 -5.02
C VAL A 50 -8.94 -2.10 -4.36
N LEU A 51 -9.03 -2.32 -3.04
CA LEU A 51 -8.10 -3.19 -2.30
C LEU A 51 -8.17 -4.65 -2.78
N GLU A 52 -9.32 -5.10 -3.28
CA GLU A 52 -9.48 -6.46 -3.84
C GLU A 52 -8.95 -6.53 -5.27
N ALA A 53 -8.98 -5.42 -6.00
CA ALA A 53 -8.51 -5.33 -7.37
C ALA A 53 -6.98 -5.17 -7.50
N ILE A 54 -6.24 -4.88 -6.41
CA ILE A 54 -4.78 -4.67 -6.45
C ILE A 54 -4.07 -5.89 -7.05
N HIS A 55 -4.39 -7.09 -6.56
CA HIS A 55 -3.74 -8.32 -7.02
C HIS A 55 -3.93 -8.60 -8.51
N PRO A 56 -5.18 -8.74 -9.03
CA PRO A 56 -5.37 -9.01 -10.46
C PRO A 56 -4.79 -7.89 -11.33
N TYR A 57 -4.98 -6.63 -10.95
CA TYR A 57 -4.40 -5.50 -11.67
C TYR A 57 -2.87 -5.55 -11.72
N ALA A 58 -2.19 -5.78 -10.60
CA ALA A 58 -0.74 -5.81 -10.55
C ALA A 58 -0.19 -6.94 -11.44
N CYS A 59 -0.77 -8.14 -11.35
CA CYS A 59 -0.40 -9.27 -12.20
C CYS A 59 -0.59 -8.97 -13.69
N GLU A 60 -1.74 -8.44 -14.09
CA GLU A 60 -2.04 -8.08 -15.49
C GLU A 60 -1.10 -6.97 -16.00
N TRP A 61 -0.92 -5.91 -15.20
CA TRP A 61 -0.12 -4.75 -15.56
C TRP A 61 1.37 -5.11 -15.71
N ILE A 62 1.92 -5.92 -14.79
CA ILE A 62 3.32 -6.36 -14.86
C ILE A 62 3.53 -7.22 -16.12
N GLN A 63 2.63 -8.18 -16.39
CA GLN A 63 2.74 -9.05 -17.56
C GLN A 63 2.71 -8.26 -18.87
N LYS A 64 1.78 -7.29 -19.00
CA LYS A 64 1.72 -6.39 -20.16
C LYS A 64 3.01 -5.58 -20.31
N SER A 65 3.49 -4.98 -19.21
CA SER A 65 4.71 -4.16 -19.22
C SER A 65 5.95 -4.98 -19.60
N LEU A 66 6.05 -6.22 -19.13
CA LEU A 66 7.13 -7.15 -19.49
C LEU A 66 7.09 -7.51 -20.99
N GLN A 67 5.90 -7.75 -21.55
CA GLN A 67 5.76 -8.03 -22.99
C GLN A 67 6.22 -6.86 -23.86
N GLU A 68 5.88 -5.63 -23.46
CA GLU A 68 6.33 -4.42 -24.15
C GLU A 68 7.86 -4.25 -24.07
N LYS A 69 8.45 -4.49 -22.87
CA LYS A 69 9.89 -4.33 -22.64
C LYS A 69 10.76 -5.42 -23.28
N LYS A 70 10.28 -6.66 -23.43
CA LYS A 70 11.02 -7.76 -24.08
C LYS A 70 11.41 -7.47 -25.53
N ASN A 71 10.67 -6.58 -26.20
CA ASN A 71 10.95 -6.18 -27.57
C ASN A 71 11.99 -5.04 -27.66
N SER A 72 12.45 -4.51 -26.53
CA SER A 72 13.49 -3.46 -26.48
C SER A 72 14.89 -4.07 -26.53
N SER A 73 15.78 -3.49 -27.35
CA SER A 73 17.18 -3.91 -27.47
C SER A 73 18.05 -3.59 -26.24
N THR A 74 17.50 -2.91 -25.23
CA THR A 74 18.20 -2.39 -24.04
C THR A 74 18.04 -3.27 -22.80
N VAL A 75 17.43 -4.45 -22.94
CA VAL A 75 17.12 -5.34 -21.81
C VAL A 75 18.00 -6.58 -21.86
N LYS A 76 18.72 -6.85 -20.78
CA LYS A 76 19.47 -8.09 -20.59
C LYS A 76 18.66 -9.07 -19.75
N GLU A 77 18.49 -10.29 -20.27
CA GLU A 77 17.94 -11.41 -19.50
C GLU A 77 19.03 -12.11 -18.67
N LEU A 78 18.75 -12.36 -17.40
CA LEU A 78 19.55 -13.19 -16.51
C LEU A 78 18.70 -14.38 -16.05
N SER A 79 19.04 -15.56 -16.55
CA SER A 79 18.48 -16.82 -16.04
C SER A 79 19.09 -17.17 -14.68
N PRO A 80 18.50 -18.11 -13.91
CA PRO A 80 19.09 -18.57 -12.65
C PRO A 80 20.53 -19.07 -12.80
N GLN A 81 20.88 -19.69 -13.93
CA GLN A 81 22.25 -20.14 -14.20
C GLN A 81 23.23 -18.99 -14.49
N ALA A 82 22.74 -17.87 -15.02
CA ALA A 82 23.54 -16.68 -15.30
C ALA A 82 23.68 -15.76 -14.07
N PHE A 83 22.79 -15.91 -13.08
CA PHE A 83 22.84 -15.16 -11.83
C PHE A 83 23.93 -15.72 -10.90
N LYS A 84 24.90 -14.87 -10.54
CA LYS A 84 26.06 -15.27 -9.72
C LYS A 84 25.86 -15.09 -8.20
N GLY A 85 24.70 -14.57 -7.78
CA GLY A 85 24.40 -14.34 -6.36
C GLY A 85 23.78 -15.56 -5.67
N LYS A 86 23.42 -15.41 -4.39
CA LYS A 86 22.71 -16.45 -3.64
C LYS A 86 21.25 -16.50 -4.08
N SER A 87 20.79 -17.67 -4.51
CA SER A 87 19.38 -17.86 -4.87
C SER A 87 18.87 -19.27 -4.65
N THR A 88 17.54 -19.42 -4.63
CA THR A 88 16.84 -20.72 -4.68
C THR A 88 15.66 -20.63 -5.66
N GLY A 89 15.17 -21.78 -6.12
CA GLY A 89 13.98 -21.85 -6.99
C GLY A 89 14.17 -21.27 -8.40
N ASN A 90 13.06 -21.19 -9.13
CA ASN A 90 12.97 -20.76 -10.51
C ASN A 90 12.51 -19.30 -10.60
N PHE A 91 13.19 -18.52 -11.43
CA PHE A 91 12.88 -17.11 -11.70
C PHE A 91 13.48 -16.67 -13.03
N VAL A 92 13.05 -15.52 -13.52
CA VAL A 92 13.64 -14.81 -14.66
C VAL A 92 13.90 -13.38 -14.26
N ILE A 93 15.04 -12.80 -14.65
CA ILE A 93 15.37 -11.41 -14.33
C ILE A 93 15.65 -10.67 -15.63
N TYR A 94 15.04 -9.50 -15.76
CA TYR A 94 15.31 -8.54 -16.83
C TYR A 94 15.90 -7.28 -16.22
N VAL A 95 17.06 -6.86 -16.73
CA VAL A 95 17.77 -5.66 -16.26
C VAL A 95 18.03 -4.76 -17.45
N GLU A 96 17.57 -3.52 -17.38
CA GLU A 96 17.87 -2.48 -18.37
C GLU A 96 19.28 -1.90 -18.19
N ASP A 97 19.83 -1.37 -19.28
CA ASP A 97 21.13 -0.70 -19.29
C ASP A 97 21.26 0.38 -18.20
N GLY A 98 22.43 0.45 -17.56
CA GLY A 98 22.73 1.43 -16.50
C GLY A 98 22.25 1.02 -15.10
N ALA A 99 21.37 0.02 -14.96
CA ALA A 99 20.96 -0.46 -13.64
C ALA A 99 22.09 -1.21 -12.91
N ILE A 100 22.21 -0.97 -11.61
CA ILE A 100 23.06 -1.75 -10.70
C ILE A 100 22.17 -2.77 -10.00
N PHE A 101 22.45 -4.05 -10.21
CA PHE A 101 21.67 -5.14 -9.62
C PHE A 101 22.55 -6.11 -8.84
N GLU A 102 22.62 -5.88 -7.53
CA GLU A 102 23.44 -6.62 -6.58
C GLU A 102 22.62 -7.05 -5.34
N PRO A 103 21.58 -7.90 -5.49
CA PRO A 103 20.77 -8.35 -4.36
C PRO A 103 21.58 -9.24 -3.41
N SER A 104 21.20 -9.26 -2.13
CA SER A 104 21.80 -10.18 -1.15
C SER A 104 21.27 -11.61 -1.30
N PHE A 105 20.02 -11.77 -1.73
CA PHE A 105 19.38 -13.06 -1.92
C PHE A 105 18.17 -12.96 -2.87
N ILE A 106 17.93 -13.99 -3.67
CA ILE A 106 16.72 -14.17 -4.48
C ILE A 106 16.04 -15.50 -4.13
N LYS A 107 14.77 -15.44 -3.72
CA LYS A 107 13.92 -16.62 -3.57
C LYS A 107 12.98 -16.73 -4.77
N GLY A 108 13.19 -17.69 -5.64
CA GLY A 108 12.28 -18.03 -6.74
C GLY A 108 11.18 -19.01 -6.34
N SER A 109 10.35 -19.34 -7.32
CA SER A 109 9.29 -20.35 -7.22
C SER A 109 9.87 -21.77 -7.09
N LEU A 110 9.26 -22.62 -6.27
CA LEU A 110 9.58 -24.06 -6.24
C LEU A 110 8.90 -24.86 -7.36
N LYS A 111 7.98 -24.22 -8.11
CA LYS A 111 7.29 -24.83 -9.26
C LYS A 111 8.13 -24.64 -10.52
N ASP A 112 7.88 -25.46 -11.54
CA ASP A 112 8.62 -25.41 -12.82
C ASP A 112 8.59 -24.01 -13.46
N LYS A 113 7.45 -23.33 -13.39
CA LYS A 113 7.33 -21.94 -13.83
C LYS A 113 7.75 -20.98 -12.72
N GLY A 114 8.80 -20.21 -13.00
CA GLY A 114 9.26 -19.09 -12.17
C GLY A 114 8.46 -17.81 -12.39
N HIS A 115 8.67 -16.86 -11.48
CA HIS A 115 8.21 -15.48 -11.62
C HIS A 115 9.34 -14.57 -12.11
N THR A 116 8.96 -13.40 -12.59
CA THR A 116 9.85 -12.45 -13.25
C THR A 116 10.13 -11.24 -12.37
N LEU A 117 11.40 -10.83 -12.30
CA LEU A 117 11.81 -9.51 -11.83
C LEU A 117 12.21 -8.65 -13.03
N PHE A 118 11.67 -7.44 -13.12
CA PHE A 118 12.16 -6.41 -14.03
C PHE A 118 12.79 -5.26 -13.25
N ILE A 119 13.92 -4.77 -13.74
CA ILE A 119 14.65 -3.63 -13.19
C ILE A 119 14.90 -2.62 -14.29
N GLY A 120 14.29 -1.46 -14.13
CA GLY A 120 14.38 -0.35 -15.07
C GLY A 120 15.74 0.34 -15.04
N LYS A 121 15.99 1.08 -16.12
CA LYS A 121 17.20 1.87 -16.35
C LYS A 121 17.63 2.71 -15.14
N ASP A 122 18.93 2.76 -14.90
CA ASP A 122 19.58 3.58 -13.86
C ASP A 122 19.07 3.33 -12.42
N THR A 123 18.36 2.22 -12.18
CA THR A 123 17.97 1.79 -10.83
C THR A 123 19.13 1.10 -10.14
N HIS A 124 19.41 1.49 -8.89
CA HIS A 124 20.44 0.91 -8.06
C HIS A 124 19.80 0.06 -6.96
N LEU A 125 19.94 -1.26 -7.06
CA LEU A 125 19.52 -2.23 -6.05
C LEU A 125 20.75 -2.93 -5.48
N THR A 126 21.07 -2.64 -4.22
CA THR A 126 22.27 -3.19 -3.55
C THR A 126 21.89 -3.79 -2.20
N GLY A 127 22.10 -5.10 -2.04
CA GLY A 127 21.91 -5.81 -0.77
C GLY A 127 20.45 -6.11 -0.40
N ALA A 128 19.48 -5.90 -1.29
CA ALA A 128 18.07 -6.25 -1.05
C ALA A 128 17.81 -7.76 -1.18
N SER A 129 16.83 -8.26 -0.42
CA SER A 129 16.28 -9.61 -0.55
C SER A 129 15.02 -9.58 -1.40
N VAL A 130 15.01 -10.33 -2.50
CA VAL A 130 13.92 -10.36 -3.47
C VAL A 130 13.21 -11.71 -3.41
N PHE A 131 11.88 -11.69 -3.27
CA PHE A 131 11.05 -12.88 -3.13
C PHE A 131 10.04 -12.97 -4.28
N LEU A 132 10.37 -13.83 -5.25
CA LEU A 132 9.64 -14.18 -6.46
C LEU A 132 8.93 -15.53 -6.32
N ASP A 133 8.64 -15.99 -5.09
CA ASP A 133 7.96 -17.26 -4.83
C ASP A 133 6.43 -17.16 -4.93
N GLU A 134 5.89 -15.94 -4.87
CA GLU A 134 4.45 -15.67 -4.84
C GLU A 134 3.95 -14.76 -5.98
N GLY A 135 4.84 -14.07 -6.72
CA GLY A 135 4.44 -13.19 -7.81
C GLY A 135 5.60 -12.48 -8.49
N ASP A 136 5.30 -11.81 -9.61
CA ASP A 136 6.26 -11.02 -10.38
C ASP A 136 6.56 -9.67 -9.71
N ILE A 137 7.74 -9.12 -9.93
CA ILE A 137 8.13 -7.81 -9.40
C ILE A 137 8.55 -6.91 -10.56
N TYR A 138 8.02 -5.69 -10.59
CA TYR A 138 8.42 -4.66 -11.52
C TYR A 138 9.01 -3.48 -10.75
N ILE A 139 10.25 -3.13 -11.05
CA ILE A 139 10.93 -1.95 -10.49
C ILE A 139 11.26 -1.02 -11.65
N GLY A 140 10.72 0.19 -11.60
CA GLY A 140 10.94 1.23 -12.62
C GLY A 140 12.35 1.80 -12.60
N GLU A 141 12.48 2.99 -13.16
CA GLU A 141 13.78 3.63 -13.45
C GLU A 141 14.25 4.55 -12.32
N ASN A 142 15.56 4.76 -12.22
CA ASN A 142 16.19 5.73 -11.32
C ASN A 142 15.84 5.54 -9.84
N ASN A 143 15.53 4.33 -9.40
CA ASN A 143 15.27 4.05 -7.98
C ASN A 143 16.59 3.81 -7.23
N VAL A 144 16.61 4.19 -5.95
CA VAL A 144 17.69 3.81 -5.01
C VAL A 144 17.10 2.85 -3.99
N ILE A 145 17.57 1.61 -3.98
CA ILE A 145 17.13 0.55 -3.09
C ILE A 145 18.30 0.10 -2.24
N GLU A 146 18.24 0.49 -0.95
CA GLU A 146 19.31 0.25 0.01
C GLU A 146 19.39 -1.22 0.46
N SER A 147 20.48 -1.54 1.14
CA SER A 147 20.73 -2.87 1.69
C SER A 147 19.71 -3.25 2.76
N GLY A 148 19.35 -4.54 2.80
CA GLY A 148 18.40 -5.06 3.79
C GLY A 148 16.92 -4.74 3.52
N VAL A 149 16.60 -4.16 2.36
CA VAL A 149 15.21 -4.07 1.88
C VAL A 149 14.69 -5.46 1.51
N GLY A 150 13.45 -5.78 1.88
CA GLY A 150 12.76 -7.01 1.47
C GLY A 150 11.59 -6.70 0.53
N ILE A 151 11.55 -7.34 -0.64
CA ILE A 151 10.49 -7.11 -1.64
C ILE A 151 9.88 -8.44 -2.04
N LYS A 152 8.59 -8.67 -1.76
CA LYS A 152 7.84 -9.85 -2.22
C LYS A 152 6.89 -9.51 -3.36
N GLY A 153 6.80 -10.40 -4.33
CA GLY A 153 5.82 -10.29 -5.41
C GLY A 153 4.39 -10.69 -4.99
N PRO A 154 3.35 -10.15 -5.67
CA PRO A 154 3.46 -9.16 -6.73
C PRO A 154 3.69 -7.74 -6.21
N THR A 155 4.71 -7.07 -6.75
CA THR A 155 5.02 -5.67 -6.37
C THR A 155 5.35 -4.85 -7.60
N ILE A 156 4.75 -3.66 -7.70
CA ILE A 156 5.11 -2.62 -8.66
C ILE A 156 5.75 -1.47 -7.89
N ILE A 157 6.95 -1.06 -8.31
CA ILE A 157 7.62 0.15 -7.88
C ILE A 157 7.80 1.04 -9.11
N GLY A 158 7.28 2.26 -9.05
CA GLY A 158 7.44 3.28 -10.08
C GLY A 158 8.87 3.78 -10.18
N ASN A 159 9.02 5.04 -10.59
CA ASN A 159 10.31 5.64 -10.88
C ASN A 159 10.77 6.57 -9.75
N LYS A 160 12.08 6.77 -9.63
CA LYS A 160 12.70 7.82 -8.79
C LYS A 160 12.37 7.71 -7.29
N ASN A 161 12.16 6.50 -6.78
CA ASN A 161 11.91 6.28 -5.36
C ASN A 161 13.20 6.04 -4.57
N GLU A 162 13.18 6.42 -3.30
CA GLU A 162 14.21 6.08 -2.31
C GLU A 162 13.64 5.03 -1.36
N ILE A 163 14.11 3.79 -1.47
CA ILE A 163 13.69 2.67 -0.62
C ILE A 163 14.83 2.37 0.35
N ARG A 164 14.64 2.84 1.58
CA ARG A 164 15.63 2.82 2.65
C ARG A 164 15.74 1.47 3.35
N GLN A 165 16.88 1.26 4.00
CA GLN A 165 17.19 0.07 4.76
C GLN A 165 16.09 -0.27 5.77
N GLY A 166 15.63 -1.53 5.69
CA GLY A 166 14.58 -2.08 6.55
C GLY A 166 13.18 -2.01 5.96
N ALA A 167 12.98 -1.42 4.78
CA ALA A 167 11.70 -1.47 4.08
C ALA A 167 11.31 -2.93 3.79
N TYR A 168 10.03 -3.25 4.00
CA TYR A 168 9.51 -4.58 3.73
C TYR A 168 8.18 -4.51 3.00
N PHE A 169 8.18 -4.86 1.71
CA PHE A 169 6.99 -4.88 0.86
C PHE A 169 6.51 -6.31 0.69
N ARG A 170 5.23 -6.56 0.98
CA ARG A 170 4.67 -7.92 0.94
C ARG A 170 3.18 -7.96 0.62
N GLY A 171 2.70 -9.14 0.19
CA GLY A 171 1.37 -9.23 -0.40
C GLY A 171 1.37 -8.46 -1.71
N ASP A 172 0.32 -7.67 -1.97
CA ASP A 172 0.18 -6.94 -3.24
C ASP A 172 0.50 -5.45 -3.03
N VAL A 173 1.60 -4.95 -3.60
CA VAL A 173 2.05 -3.56 -3.36
C VAL A 173 2.22 -2.81 -4.67
N ILE A 174 1.71 -1.57 -4.71
CA ILE A 174 1.92 -0.63 -5.80
C ILE A 174 2.47 0.66 -5.22
N ILE A 175 3.68 1.03 -5.64
CA ILE A 175 4.36 2.27 -5.29
C ILE A 175 4.44 3.13 -6.55
N GLY A 176 3.99 4.37 -6.47
CA GLY A 176 4.08 5.37 -7.54
C GLY A 176 5.48 5.95 -7.70
N ASP A 177 5.54 7.14 -8.28
CA ASP A 177 6.81 7.81 -8.60
C ASP A 177 7.24 8.79 -7.49
N GLY A 178 8.53 8.84 -7.17
CA GLY A 178 9.14 9.93 -6.39
C GLY A 178 8.86 9.95 -4.89
N GLY A 179 8.61 8.80 -4.26
CA GLY A 179 8.41 8.67 -2.81
C GLY A 179 9.61 8.12 -2.04
N THR A 180 9.59 8.26 -0.72
CA THR A 180 10.57 7.68 0.20
C THR A 180 9.93 6.65 1.13
N TYR A 181 10.51 5.46 1.23
CA TYR A 181 9.92 4.32 1.96
C TYR A 181 10.94 3.60 2.85
N ARG A 182 10.57 3.28 4.09
CA ARG A 182 11.39 2.50 5.04
C ARG A 182 10.62 1.48 5.87
N GLY A 183 9.32 1.67 6.09
CA GLY A 183 8.52 0.76 6.92
C GLY A 183 8.02 -0.49 6.17
N GLU A 184 7.16 -1.25 6.83
CA GLU A 184 6.46 -2.38 6.25
C GLU A 184 5.19 -1.92 5.53
N ILE A 185 5.08 -2.23 4.24
CA ILE A 185 3.88 -1.99 3.43
C ILE A 185 3.31 -3.33 2.99
N LYS A 186 2.02 -3.54 3.26
CA LYS A 186 1.35 -4.81 2.94
C LYS A 186 -0.01 -4.59 2.31
N ASN A 187 -0.27 -5.16 1.13
CA ASN A 187 -1.56 -5.04 0.43
C ASN A 187 -1.98 -3.56 0.27
N GLY A 188 -1.19 -2.75 -0.43
CA GLY A 188 -1.44 -1.31 -0.45
C GLY A 188 -0.93 -0.57 -1.67
N VAL A 189 -1.53 0.59 -1.88
CA VAL A 189 -1.16 1.53 -2.94
C VAL A 189 -0.64 2.81 -2.32
N MET A 190 0.57 3.22 -2.70
CA MET A 190 1.17 4.51 -2.36
C MET A 190 1.33 5.27 -3.67
N MET A 191 0.52 6.31 -3.89
CA MET A 191 0.56 7.09 -5.13
C MET A 191 1.82 7.98 -5.20
N ASP A 192 1.96 8.71 -6.31
CA ASP A 192 3.13 9.54 -6.57
C ASP A 192 3.42 10.50 -5.41
N LYS A 193 4.71 10.59 -5.05
CA LYS A 193 5.25 11.39 -3.94
C LYS A 193 4.69 11.04 -2.56
N ALA A 194 3.98 9.93 -2.40
CA ALA A 194 3.62 9.44 -1.07
C ALA A 194 4.90 9.04 -0.29
N ASN A 195 4.92 9.32 1.00
CA ASN A 195 6.10 9.15 1.84
C ASN A 195 5.79 8.32 3.09
N PHE A 196 6.56 7.26 3.29
CA PHE A 196 6.59 6.46 4.52
C PHE A 196 8.04 6.19 4.97
N PRO A 197 8.77 7.26 5.35
CA PRO A 197 10.23 7.25 5.41
C PRO A 197 10.82 6.63 6.69
N HIS A 198 9.98 6.20 7.63
CA HIS A 198 10.39 5.69 8.95
C HIS A 198 9.86 4.26 9.20
N PRO A 199 10.51 3.48 10.08
CA PRO A 199 10.04 2.14 10.43
C PRO A 199 8.68 2.20 11.13
N SER A 200 7.68 1.53 10.54
CA SER A 200 6.35 1.33 11.08
C SER A 200 5.59 0.37 10.15
N TYR A 201 4.25 0.30 10.25
CA TYR A 201 3.40 -0.56 9.44
C TYR A 201 2.25 0.20 8.75
N VAL A 202 2.11 -0.01 7.43
CA VAL A 202 0.95 0.40 6.63
C VAL A 202 0.40 -0.82 5.89
N GLY A 203 -0.84 -1.20 6.19
CA GLY A 203 -1.40 -2.46 5.70
C GLY A 203 -2.84 -2.32 5.21
N ASP A 204 -3.18 -2.98 4.10
CA ASP A 204 -4.53 -3.00 3.54
C ASP A 204 -5.08 -1.57 3.34
N SER A 205 -4.27 -0.70 2.73
CA SER A 205 -4.42 0.76 2.71
C SER A 205 -4.18 1.38 1.32
N ILE A 206 -4.76 2.55 1.08
CA ILE A 206 -4.55 3.34 -0.16
C ILE A 206 -4.18 4.76 0.26
N CYS A 207 -3.00 5.23 -0.16
CA CYS A 207 -2.49 6.56 0.16
C CYS A 207 -2.30 7.37 -1.11
N GLY A 208 -2.96 8.53 -1.15
CA GLY A 208 -3.03 9.44 -2.27
C GLY A 208 -1.73 10.19 -2.54
N TYR A 209 -1.81 11.08 -3.52
CA TYR A 209 -0.70 11.90 -3.98
C TYR A 209 -0.11 12.72 -2.83
N ALA A 210 1.22 12.75 -2.73
CA ALA A 210 1.96 13.57 -1.75
C ALA A 210 1.50 13.39 -0.29
N THR A 211 0.98 12.21 0.05
CA THR A 211 0.69 11.86 1.44
C THR A 211 1.97 11.60 2.22
N HIS A 212 1.95 11.75 3.55
CA HIS A 212 3.14 11.53 4.36
C HIS A 212 2.79 10.93 5.72
N PHE A 213 3.66 10.03 6.18
CA PHE A 213 3.63 9.47 7.52
C PHE A 213 4.85 9.95 8.31
N GLY A 214 4.59 10.65 9.41
CA GLY A 214 5.61 11.03 10.38
C GLY A 214 6.28 9.82 11.03
N ASN A 215 7.36 10.07 11.75
CA ASN A 215 8.08 9.00 12.45
C ASN A 215 7.14 8.22 13.38
N GLN A 216 7.24 6.88 13.33
CA GLN A 216 6.43 5.96 14.14
C GLN A 216 4.90 6.11 13.95
N ALA A 217 4.45 6.72 12.85
CA ALA A 217 3.04 6.71 12.47
C ALA A 217 2.63 5.34 11.93
N THR A 218 1.50 4.77 12.35
CA THR A 218 1.10 3.39 12.01
C THR A 218 -0.39 3.26 11.69
N THR A 219 -0.75 2.27 10.87
CA THR A 219 -2.14 1.98 10.55
C THR A 219 -2.50 0.57 11.00
N ALA A 220 -3.35 0.44 12.02
CA ALA A 220 -3.90 -0.86 12.37
C ALA A 220 -4.86 -1.32 11.27
N ASN A 221 -4.79 -2.60 10.89
CA ASN A 221 -5.65 -3.16 9.84
C ASN A 221 -6.57 -4.27 10.32
N LEU A 222 -6.49 -4.72 11.58
CA LEU A 222 -7.35 -5.75 12.15
C LEU A 222 -7.83 -5.34 13.54
N GLY A 223 -9.11 -5.56 13.83
CA GLY A 223 -9.67 -5.24 15.14
C GLY A 223 -9.02 -6.05 16.27
N ILE A 224 -8.79 -5.39 17.42
CA ILE A 224 -8.05 -5.96 18.57
C ILE A 224 -8.68 -7.24 19.15
N TYR A 225 -10.00 -7.41 19.00
CA TYR A 225 -10.71 -8.60 19.50
C TYR A 225 -10.78 -9.74 18.49
N ALA A 226 -10.26 -9.58 17.27
CA ALA A 226 -10.39 -10.58 16.21
C ALA A 226 -9.76 -11.94 16.53
N GLY A 227 -8.75 -11.97 17.43
CA GLY A 227 -8.15 -13.21 17.92
C GLY A 227 -9.04 -13.98 18.89
N ILE A 228 -10.00 -13.31 19.55
CA ILE A 228 -10.90 -13.89 20.56
C ILE A 228 -12.29 -14.14 19.96
N SER A 229 -12.84 -13.17 19.24
CA SER A 229 -14.21 -13.22 18.71
C SER A 229 -14.32 -13.73 17.27
N GLY A 230 -13.20 -14.16 16.69
CA GLY A 230 -13.08 -14.43 15.26
C GLY A 230 -12.98 -13.16 14.40
N LYS A 231 -12.57 -13.35 13.15
CA LYS A 231 -12.46 -12.28 12.15
C LYS A 231 -13.85 -11.99 11.57
N LYS A 232 -14.45 -10.88 11.98
CA LYS A 232 -15.69 -10.36 11.39
C LYS A 232 -15.37 -9.26 10.41
N ASN A 233 -16.20 -9.11 9.37
CA ASN A 233 -16.06 -8.00 8.45
C ASN A 233 -16.22 -6.66 9.17
N VAL A 234 -15.49 -5.66 8.70
CA VAL A 234 -15.62 -4.30 9.22
C VAL A 234 -16.95 -3.72 8.73
N VAL A 235 -17.75 -3.22 9.67
CA VAL A 235 -18.96 -2.46 9.36
C VAL A 235 -18.69 -0.98 9.58
N ILE A 236 -18.97 -0.16 8.59
CA ILE A 236 -18.87 1.30 8.62
C ILE A 236 -20.26 1.93 8.65
N VAL A 237 -20.36 3.15 9.16
CA VAL A 237 -21.62 3.90 9.21
C VAL A 237 -21.47 5.16 8.36
N VAL A 238 -22.37 5.35 7.40
CA VAL A 238 -22.44 6.54 6.55
C VAL A 238 -23.90 6.98 6.47
N GLN A 239 -24.19 8.25 6.80
CA GLN A 239 -25.55 8.79 6.77
C GLN A 239 -26.57 7.88 7.48
N GLU A 240 -26.24 7.47 8.71
CA GLU A 240 -27.05 6.57 9.57
C GLU A 240 -27.26 5.14 9.06
N LYS A 241 -26.78 4.81 7.85
CA LYS A 241 -26.80 3.46 7.28
C LYS A 241 -25.53 2.70 7.60
N LYS A 242 -25.66 1.39 7.81
CA LYS A 242 -24.55 0.47 8.08
C LYS A 242 -24.16 -0.28 6.81
N TYR A 243 -22.87 -0.30 6.50
CA TYR A 243 -22.33 -1.03 5.36
C TYR A 243 -21.28 -2.03 5.83
N ASP A 244 -21.50 -3.31 5.55
CA ASP A 244 -20.47 -4.36 5.59
C ASP A 244 -19.57 -4.19 4.37
N ILE A 245 -18.28 -3.94 4.61
CA ILE A 245 -17.30 -3.69 3.56
C ILE A 245 -16.74 -4.97 2.92
N GLY A 246 -17.20 -6.15 3.33
CA GLY A 246 -16.82 -7.44 2.76
C GLY A 246 -15.49 -8.01 3.26
N ARG A 247 -14.74 -7.26 4.08
CA ARG A 247 -13.42 -7.68 4.57
C ARG A 247 -13.19 -7.42 6.06
N PRO A 248 -12.50 -8.34 6.77
CA PRO A 248 -12.14 -8.16 8.18
C PRO A 248 -10.89 -7.31 8.38
N LYS A 249 -10.13 -7.04 7.31
CA LYS A 249 -8.91 -6.24 7.35
C LYS A 249 -9.01 -5.03 6.43
N ILE A 250 -8.71 -3.86 6.97
CA ILE A 250 -8.59 -2.59 6.24
C ILE A 250 -7.81 -1.63 7.12
N GLY A 251 -6.79 -0.97 6.57
CA GLY A 251 -6.05 0.08 7.27
C GLY A 251 -6.69 1.44 7.06
N ILE A 252 -6.00 2.30 6.33
CA ILE A 252 -6.40 3.68 6.05
C ILE A 252 -6.64 3.91 4.55
N ILE A 253 -7.65 4.71 4.24
CA ILE A 253 -7.76 5.41 2.95
C ILE A 253 -7.35 6.86 3.21
N LEU A 254 -6.17 7.25 2.74
CA LEU A 254 -5.56 8.54 3.01
C LEU A 254 -5.59 9.39 1.73
N GLY A 255 -6.49 10.36 1.65
CA GLY A 255 -6.67 11.21 0.47
C GLY A 255 -5.49 12.16 0.22
N ASP A 256 -5.44 12.72 -0.98
CA ASP A 256 -4.32 13.52 -1.47
C ASP A 256 -3.88 14.60 -0.48
N TYR A 257 -2.56 14.82 -0.38
CA TYR A 257 -1.89 15.77 0.52
C TYR A 257 -2.12 15.56 2.02
N SER A 258 -2.84 14.53 2.43
CA SER A 258 -3.07 14.26 3.85
C SER A 258 -1.82 13.75 4.55
N GLN A 259 -1.69 14.08 5.84
CA GLN A 259 -0.49 13.85 6.61
C GLN A 259 -0.82 13.13 7.91
N VAL A 260 -0.05 12.11 8.28
CA VAL A 260 -0.18 11.42 9.57
C VAL A 260 0.96 11.86 10.47
N GLY A 261 0.67 12.61 11.54
CA GLY A 261 1.67 13.11 12.48
C GLY A 261 2.48 12.02 13.17
N CYS A 262 3.63 12.39 13.74
CA CYS A 262 4.53 11.44 14.41
C CYS A 262 3.83 10.74 15.59
N ASN A 263 4.10 9.45 15.76
CA ASN A 263 3.52 8.60 16.79
C ASN A 263 1.97 8.55 16.78
N SER A 264 1.35 8.89 15.65
CA SER A 264 -0.09 8.76 15.48
C SER A 264 -0.47 7.38 14.95
N VAL A 265 -1.64 6.89 15.37
CA VAL A 265 -2.18 5.60 14.97
C VAL A 265 -3.60 5.75 14.43
N SER A 266 -3.89 5.08 13.31
CA SER A 266 -5.26 4.88 12.86
C SER A 266 -5.77 3.50 13.27
N ASP A 267 -7.01 3.44 13.75
CA ASP A 267 -7.75 2.18 13.86
C ASP A 267 -8.06 1.61 12.46
N PRO A 268 -8.47 0.33 12.36
CA PRO A 268 -8.92 -0.24 11.09
C PRO A 268 -10.16 0.48 10.53
N GLY A 269 -10.15 0.82 9.24
CA GLY A 269 -11.29 1.43 8.55
C GLY A 269 -11.40 2.93 8.78
N VAL A 270 -10.26 3.62 8.79
CA VAL A 270 -10.20 5.08 8.83
C VAL A 270 -10.12 5.63 7.42
N PHE A 271 -10.99 6.58 7.10
CA PHE A 271 -11.10 7.20 5.80
C PHE A 271 -10.88 8.71 5.95
N VAL A 272 -9.89 9.24 5.25
CA VAL A 272 -9.40 10.61 5.44
C VAL A 272 -9.45 11.33 4.10
N GLY A 273 -10.34 12.32 3.98
CA GLY A 273 -10.43 13.17 2.79
C GLY A 273 -9.17 14.01 2.58
N PRO A 274 -8.98 14.59 1.38
CA PRO A 274 -7.77 15.32 1.02
C PRO A 274 -7.48 16.51 1.94
N ASN A 275 -6.20 16.90 1.99
CA ASN A 275 -5.68 18.00 2.82
C ASN A 275 -6.03 17.88 4.31
N THR A 276 -6.05 16.66 4.85
CA THR A 276 -6.35 16.44 6.28
C THR A 276 -5.10 16.01 7.03
N ILE A 277 -4.85 16.63 8.18
CA ILE A 277 -3.62 16.40 8.95
C ILE A 277 -3.97 15.78 10.29
N PHE A 278 -3.37 14.64 10.62
CA PHE A 278 -3.36 14.14 11.98
C PHE A 278 -2.26 14.89 12.71
N TYR A 279 -2.58 15.53 13.82
CA TYR A 279 -1.55 16.05 14.70
C TYR A 279 -0.72 14.89 15.28
N SER A 280 0.48 15.20 15.78
CA SER A 280 1.32 14.19 16.43
C SER A 280 0.62 13.61 17.66
N LEU A 281 0.95 12.37 18.01
CA LEU A 281 0.42 11.64 19.17
C LEU A 281 -1.11 11.48 19.15
N CYS A 282 -1.69 11.32 17.96
CA CYS A 282 -3.12 11.12 17.81
C CYS A 282 -3.51 9.65 17.59
N ARG A 283 -4.57 9.20 18.25
CA ARG A 283 -5.31 7.99 17.87
C ARG A 283 -6.59 8.38 17.15
N ILE A 284 -6.74 7.97 15.90
CA ILE A 284 -7.93 8.21 15.08
C ILE A 284 -8.75 6.93 14.99
N SER A 285 -9.99 6.98 15.49
CA SER A 285 -10.91 5.84 15.47
C SER A 285 -11.53 5.62 14.08
N LYS A 286 -11.96 4.40 13.79
CA LYS A 286 -12.70 4.04 12.58
C LYS A 286 -13.79 5.08 12.25
N GLY A 287 -13.81 5.59 11.02
CA GLY A 287 -14.73 6.64 10.62
C GLY A 287 -14.25 7.46 9.42
N PHE A 288 -14.97 8.54 9.14
CA PHE A 288 -14.70 9.45 8.02
C PHE A 288 -14.28 10.81 8.57
N TYR A 289 -13.19 11.34 8.02
CA TYR A 289 -12.60 12.63 8.40
C TYR A 289 -12.29 13.45 7.14
N GLY A 290 -12.12 14.75 7.31
CA GLY A 290 -11.81 15.69 6.26
C GLY A 290 -12.97 16.00 5.33
N PRO A 291 -12.71 16.71 4.23
CA PRO A 291 -11.41 17.28 3.83
C PRO A 291 -11.05 18.56 4.60
N ASN A 292 -9.83 19.05 4.40
CA ASN A 292 -9.36 20.39 4.81
C ASN A 292 -9.42 20.66 6.33
N GLU A 293 -8.95 19.74 7.16
CA GLU A 293 -8.96 19.90 8.62
C GLU A 293 -7.71 19.35 9.31
N VAL A 294 -7.54 19.71 10.58
CA VAL A 294 -6.51 19.15 11.46
C VAL A 294 -7.17 18.35 12.57
N LEU A 295 -6.93 17.03 12.58
CA LEU A 295 -7.40 16.13 13.62
C LEU A 295 -6.47 16.18 14.82
N LYS A 296 -7.04 16.53 15.96
CA LYS A 296 -6.37 16.47 17.26
C LYS A 296 -7.25 15.62 18.17
N ASN A 297 -6.66 14.66 18.89
CA ASN A 297 -7.31 14.22 20.11
C ASN A 297 -7.39 15.43 21.07
N LYS A 298 -8.29 15.40 22.05
CA LYS A 298 -8.38 16.43 23.10
C LYS A 298 -7.66 15.97 24.40
N PRO A 299 -6.32 15.83 24.46
CA PRO A 299 -5.65 15.51 25.72
C PRO A 299 -5.38 16.75 26.61
N LEU A 300 -5.64 17.97 26.13
CA LEU A 300 -5.23 19.22 26.82
C LEU A 300 -6.37 20.05 27.43
N GLU A 301 -7.63 19.64 27.30
CA GLU A 301 -8.73 20.24 28.06
C GLU A 301 -8.79 19.58 29.46
N LYS A 302 -7.81 19.93 30.33
CA LYS A 302 -7.67 19.64 31.79
C LYS A 302 -7.17 18.24 32.22
N GLY A 303 -5.87 18.08 32.47
CA GLY A 303 -5.33 17.15 33.51
C GLY A 303 -5.67 15.65 33.40
N ILE A 304 -5.70 15.05 32.21
CA ILE A 304 -6.26 13.70 32.00
C ILE A 304 -5.17 12.63 31.86
N ILE A 305 -4.61 12.16 32.99
CA ILE A 305 -4.20 10.75 33.07
C ILE A 305 -5.39 10.01 33.67
N GLU A 306 -6.10 9.24 32.84
CA GLU A 306 -7.11 8.32 33.34
C GLU A 306 -6.40 7.20 34.10
N ARG A 307 -6.54 7.19 35.43
CA ARG A 307 -5.99 6.14 36.30
C ARG A 307 -7.08 5.12 36.56
N ALA A 308 -7.01 3.97 35.91
CA ALA A 308 -7.83 2.83 36.29
C ALA A 308 -7.14 2.03 37.41
N PRO A 309 -7.88 1.48 38.39
CA PRO A 309 -7.28 0.57 39.36
C PRO A 309 -6.73 -0.66 38.65
N LEU A 310 -5.49 -1.02 38.95
CA LEU A 310 -4.94 -2.31 38.58
C LEU A 310 -5.71 -3.36 39.40
N LYS A 311 -6.57 -4.14 38.73
CA LYS A 311 -7.26 -5.28 39.35
C LYS A 311 -6.24 -6.41 39.50
N ILE A 312 -5.58 -6.46 40.66
CA ILE A 312 -4.75 -7.59 41.12
C ILE A 312 -5.63 -8.59 41.84
#